data_AF-X1E2Z6-F1
#
_entry.id   AF-X1E2Z6-F1
#
_cell.length_a   1.000
_cell.length_b   1.000
_cell.length_c   1.000
_cell.angle_alpha   90.00
_cell.angle_beta   90.00
_cell.angle_gamma   90.00
#
_symmetry.space_group_name_H-M   'P 1'
#
loop_
_entity.id
_entity.type
_entity.pdbx_description
1 polymer ?
#
loop_
_entity_poly.entity_id
_entity_poly.type
_entity_poly.pdbx_seq_one_letter_code
_entity_poly.pdbx_strand_id
1 'polypeptide(L)'
;MVTAKDYNPKKHEVITAQRRKEAMQKISQLLDGLNYWQFRYRNWFTHRFYFIREEVMFYLTSGWPILRLLALELGQRLVDVGTINAPDDVFYLVTEELTKAINARKENKPIPEYLQLTAERKELREARKRLHPPGTIPEDASNNPGVAFKETQVKNDPSSDILRGIPVSPGTVTNPASLINSPTEFDKMEQDSILVCSMTNPAWTPLFAHASGLVTDMGGILGHGSIVAREYGIPAVVGTGTSTQRVKHGQKITVDGN
;
A
#
# COMPACT_ATOMS: atom_id res chain seq x y z
N MET A 1 11.34 20.85 -2.67
CA MET A 1 10.36 19.89 -2.11
C MET A 1 9.04 20.62 -1.94
N VAL A 2 7.92 19.92 -1.99
CA VAL A 2 6.58 20.52 -1.75
C VAL A 2 6.52 21.17 -0.35
N THR A 3 7.33 20.68 0.59
CA THR A 3 7.47 21.16 1.97
C THR A 3 8.40 22.39 2.13
N ALA A 4 9.06 22.87 1.06
CA ALA A 4 9.92 24.05 1.16
C ALA A 4 9.08 25.31 1.39
N LYS A 5 9.51 26.22 2.28
CA LYS A 5 8.78 27.47 2.61
C LYS A 5 8.54 28.37 1.40
N ASP A 6 9.37 28.27 0.37
CA ASP A 6 9.28 29.02 -0.89
C ASP A 6 8.69 28.18 -2.05
N TYR A 7 8.12 27.00 -1.74
CA TYR A 7 7.53 26.13 -2.75
C TYR A 7 6.40 26.84 -3.50
N ASN A 8 6.51 26.83 -4.83
CA ASN A 8 5.50 27.38 -5.71
C ASN A 8 5.14 26.32 -6.77
N PRO A 9 3.89 25.80 -6.77
CA PRO A 9 3.46 24.77 -7.72
C PRO A 9 3.66 25.16 -9.19
N LYS A 10 3.42 26.43 -9.54
CA LYS A 10 3.62 26.92 -10.91
C LYS A 10 5.09 26.93 -11.30
N LYS A 11 5.99 27.36 -10.40
CA LYS A 11 7.44 27.27 -10.64
C LYS A 11 7.88 25.82 -10.79
N HIS A 12 7.36 24.91 -9.95
CA HIS A 12 7.65 23.49 -10.01
C HIS A 12 7.22 22.86 -11.35
N GLU A 13 6.05 23.23 -11.86
CA GLU A 13 5.55 22.80 -13.17
C GLU A 13 6.47 23.25 -14.30
N VAL A 14 6.91 24.52 -14.28
CA VAL A 14 7.85 25.08 -15.27
C VAL A 14 9.19 24.34 -15.23
N ILE A 15 9.76 24.12 -14.04
CA ILE A 15 11.02 23.38 -13.88
C ILE A 15 10.88 21.94 -14.41
N THR A 16 9.76 21.28 -14.10
CA THR A 16 9.48 19.91 -14.55
C THR A 16 9.28 19.84 -16.06
N ALA A 17 8.63 20.84 -16.68
CA ALA A 17 8.52 20.95 -18.12
C ALA A 17 9.88 21.15 -18.80
N GLN A 18 10.73 22.00 -18.22
CA GLN A 18 12.09 22.24 -18.73
C GLN A 18 12.96 20.99 -18.65
N ARG A 19 12.97 20.29 -17.51
CA ARG A 19 13.68 19.00 -17.36
C ARG A 19 13.21 17.95 -18.36
N ARG A 20 11.90 17.87 -18.63
CA ARG A 20 11.33 16.98 -19.65
C ARG A 20 11.84 17.33 -21.05
N LYS A 21 11.89 18.62 -21.39
CA LYS A 21 12.41 19.10 -22.67
C LYS A 21 13.89 18.73 -22.86
N GLU A 22 14.70 18.95 -21.83
CA GLU A 22 16.13 18.59 -21.83
C GLU A 22 16.34 17.07 -21.96
N ALA A 23 15.54 16.27 -21.24
CA ALA A 23 15.58 14.81 -21.38
C ALA A 23 15.19 14.36 -22.80
N MET A 24 14.14 14.94 -23.39
CA MET A 24 13.74 14.67 -24.77
C MET A 24 14.82 15.04 -25.78
N GLN A 25 15.54 16.15 -25.56
CA GLN A 25 16.68 16.55 -26.39
C GLN A 25 17.81 15.52 -26.33
N LYS A 26 18.19 15.07 -25.12
CA LYS A 26 19.20 14.02 -24.96
C LYS A 26 18.80 12.73 -25.66
N ILE A 27 17.54 12.31 -25.55
CA ILE A 27 17.05 11.10 -26.21
C ILE A 27 17.09 11.24 -27.74
N SER A 28 16.79 12.42 -28.28
CA SER A 28 16.89 12.67 -29.73
C SER A 28 18.32 12.61 -30.28
N GLN A 29 19.33 12.70 -29.42
CA GLN A 29 20.74 12.52 -29.78
C GLN A 29 21.17 11.04 -29.69
N LEU A 30 20.43 10.21 -28.97
CA LEU A 30 20.75 8.79 -28.73
C LEU A 30 19.97 7.84 -29.63
N LEU A 31 18.76 8.22 -30.06
CA LEU A 31 17.88 7.41 -30.88
C LEU A 31 17.58 8.12 -32.20
N ASP A 32 17.54 7.36 -33.28
CA ASP A 32 17.20 7.84 -34.61
C ASP A 32 16.14 6.93 -35.30
N GLY A 33 15.67 7.37 -36.46
CA GLY A 33 14.77 6.62 -37.33
C GLY A 33 13.57 5.98 -36.61
N LEU A 34 13.42 4.66 -36.79
CA LEU A 34 12.32 3.89 -36.22
C LEU A 34 12.37 3.83 -34.68
N ASN A 35 13.56 3.73 -34.07
CA ASN A 35 13.71 3.65 -32.62
C ASN A 35 13.25 4.95 -31.95
N TYR A 36 13.60 6.11 -32.52
CA TYR A 36 13.14 7.40 -32.04
C TYR A 36 11.62 7.56 -32.20
N TRP A 37 11.07 7.12 -33.34
CA TRP A 37 9.61 7.12 -33.56
C TRP A 37 8.89 6.25 -32.53
N GLN A 38 9.37 5.01 -32.29
CA GLN A 38 8.79 4.09 -31.30
C GLN A 38 8.85 4.69 -29.89
N PHE A 39 9.98 5.29 -29.51
CA PHE A 39 10.12 5.99 -28.24
C PHE A 39 9.09 7.12 -28.10
N ARG A 40 8.98 8.00 -29.10
CA ARG A 40 8.01 9.11 -29.08
C ARG A 40 6.57 8.62 -28.98
N TYR A 41 6.22 7.59 -29.74
CA TYR A 41 4.88 6.98 -29.70
C TYR A 41 4.59 6.41 -28.31
N ARG A 42 5.49 5.60 -27.76
CA ARG A 42 5.34 5.03 -26.41
C ARG A 42 5.26 6.10 -25.34
N ASN A 43 6.10 7.13 -25.40
CA ASN A 43 6.07 8.25 -24.47
C ASN A 43 4.73 9.02 -24.52
N TRP A 44 4.24 9.32 -25.73
CA TRP A 44 2.91 9.90 -25.91
C TRP A 44 1.80 9.01 -25.35
N PHE A 45 1.84 7.72 -25.66
CA PHE A 45 0.86 6.73 -25.21
C PHE A 45 0.84 6.65 -23.68
N THR A 46 2.01 6.59 -23.04
CA THR A 46 2.13 6.63 -21.58
C THR A 46 1.52 7.91 -21.03
N HIS A 47 1.88 9.09 -21.52
CA HIS A 47 1.29 10.35 -21.02
C HIS A 47 -0.24 10.42 -21.20
N ARG A 48 -0.76 9.82 -22.27
CA ARG A 48 -2.19 9.83 -22.57
C ARG A 48 -3.00 8.95 -21.62
N PHE A 49 -2.44 7.83 -21.17
CA PHE A 49 -3.19 6.77 -20.49
C PHE A 49 -2.67 6.43 -19.08
N TYR A 50 -1.55 6.99 -18.63
CA TYR A 50 -0.96 6.63 -17.32
C TYR A 50 -1.90 6.87 -16.15
N PHE A 51 -2.74 7.92 -16.19
CA PHE A 51 -3.69 8.23 -15.12
C PHE A 51 -4.70 7.09 -14.88
N ILE A 52 -5.02 6.30 -15.91
CA ILE A 52 -5.93 5.15 -15.81
C ILE A 52 -5.40 4.13 -14.80
N ARG A 53 -4.08 3.98 -14.67
CA ARG A 53 -3.46 3.06 -13.70
C ARG A 53 -3.95 3.31 -12.27
N GLU A 54 -4.06 4.58 -11.88
CA GLU A 54 -4.52 4.96 -10.54
C GLU A 54 -6.06 4.90 -10.45
N GLU A 55 -6.77 5.34 -11.50
CA GLU A 55 -8.24 5.34 -11.52
C GLU A 55 -8.87 3.94 -11.54
N VAL A 56 -8.23 2.95 -12.16
CA VAL A 56 -8.75 1.58 -12.25
C VAL A 56 -9.07 1.01 -10.88
N MET A 57 -8.23 1.27 -9.87
CA MET A 57 -8.48 0.79 -8.52
C MET A 57 -9.73 1.43 -7.90
N PHE A 58 -9.98 2.71 -8.15
CA PHE A 58 -11.20 3.39 -7.70
C PHE A 58 -12.44 2.74 -8.32
N TYR A 59 -12.47 2.58 -9.63
CA TYR A 59 -13.63 2.00 -10.31
C TYR A 59 -13.85 0.54 -9.94
N LEU A 60 -12.77 -0.27 -9.88
CA LEU A 60 -12.83 -1.68 -9.51
C LEU A 60 -13.39 -1.87 -8.08
N THR A 61 -13.04 -0.98 -7.16
CA THR A 61 -13.43 -1.11 -5.74
C THR A 61 -14.67 -0.29 -5.37
N SER A 62 -15.19 0.55 -6.28
CA SER A 62 -16.35 1.43 -6.01
C SER A 62 -17.62 0.69 -5.59
N GLY A 63 -17.80 -0.57 -6.02
CA GLY A 63 -18.92 -1.40 -5.59
C GLY A 63 -18.78 -1.96 -4.18
N TRP A 64 -17.56 -2.01 -3.63
CA TRP A 64 -17.28 -2.76 -2.39
C TRP A 64 -17.94 -2.14 -1.16
N PRO A 65 -18.02 -0.80 -1.00
CA PRO A 65 -18.78 -0.20 0.09
C PRO A 65 -20.25 -0.65 0.11
N ILE A 66 -20.91 -0.73 -1.05
CA ILE A 66 -22.30 -1.18 -1.15
C ILE A 66 -22.39 -2.66 -0.81
N LEU A 67 -21.52 -3.50 -1.40
CA LEU A 67 -21.48 -4.93 -1.08
C LEU A 67 -21.18 -5.20 0.40
N ARG A 68 -20.33 -4.38 1.02
CA ARG A 68 -20.04 -4.47 2.47
C ARG A 68 -21.28 -4.20 3.30
N LEU A 69 -22.07 -3.17 2.98
CA LEU A 69 -23.32 -2.89 3.69
C LEU A 69 -24.31 -4.06 3.57
N LEU A 70 -24.45 -4.65 2.38
CA LEU A 70 -25.31 -5.81 2.16
C LEU A 70 -24.81 -7.05 2.93
N ALA A 71 -23.50 -7.26 2.96
CA ALA A 71 -22.89 -8.35 3.73
C ALA A 71 -23.09 -8.18 5.24
N LEU A 72 -22.96 -6.96 5.75
CA LEU A 72 -23.19 -6.65 7.17
C LEU A 72 -24.66 -6.82 7.57
N GLU A 73 -25.59 -6.43 6.70
CA GLU A 73 -27.02 -6.70 6.89
C GLU A 73 -27.31 -8.21 6.91
N LEU A 74 -26.69 -8.99 6.02
CA LEU A 74 -26.76 -10.45 6.07
C LEU A 74 -26.16 -10.99 7.38
N GLY A 75 -25.02 -10.44 7.81
CA GLY A 75 -24.39 -10.78 9.09
C GLY A 75 -25.31 -10.54 10.27
N GLN A 76 -25.94 -9.37 10.35
CA GLN A 76 -26.92 -9.04 11.39
C GLN A 76 -28.06 -10.05 11.43
N ARG A 77 -28.61 -10.40 10.26
CA ARG A 77 -29.67 -11.42 10.13
C ARG A 77 -29.26 -12.82 10.58
N LEU A 78 -27.96 -13.14 10.53
CA LEU A 78 -27.42 -14.42 11.04
C LEU A 78 -27.14 -14.35 12.55
N VAL A 79 -26.80 -13.18 13.08
CA VAL A 79 -26.74 -12.93 14.54
C VAL A 79 -28.12 -13.09 15.17
N ASP A 80 -29.17 -12.55 14.53
CA ASP A 80 -30.54 -12.60 15.07
C ASP A 80 -31.05 -14.03 15.32
N VAL A 81 -30.60 -15.00 14.52
CA VAL A 81 -30.93 -16.42 14.67
C VAL A 81 -29.87 -17.20 15.46
N GLY A 82 -28.82 -16.56 15.95
CA GLY A 82 -27.75 -17.18 16.75
C GLY A 82 -26.74 -18.02 15.97
N THR A 83 -26.57 -17.79 14.66
CA THR A 83 -25.57 -18.52 13.83
C THR A 83 -24.16 -17.98 14.00
N ILE A 84 -24.00 -16.66 14.15
CA ILE A 84 -22.71 -15.97 14.37
C ILE A 84 -22.85 -14.94 15.49
N ASN A 85 -21.73 -14.47 16.05
CA ASN A 85 -21.74 -13.62 17.25
C ASN A 85 -21.82 -12.12 16.94
N ALA A 86 -21.22 -11.69 15.83
CA ALA A 86 -21.27 -10.30 15.36
C ALA A 86 -21.51 -10.22 13.83
N PRO A 87 -22.08 -9.11 13.32
CA PRO A 87 -22.32 -8.96 11.88
C PRO A 87 -21.06 -9.13 11.01
N ASP A 88 -19.91 -8.63 11.48
CA ASP A 88 -18.62 -8.75 10.78
C ASP A 88 -18.10 -10.20 10.70
N ASP A 89 -18.62 -11.14 11.51
CA ASP A 89 -18.20 -12.54 11.46
C ASP A 89 -18.62 -13.21 10.13
N VAL A 90 -19.54 -12.59 9.38
CA VAL A 90 -19.92 -12.99 8.02
C VAL A 90 -18.73 -13.06 7.06
N PHE A 91 -17.69 -12.23 7.26
CA PHE A 91 -16.49 -12.20 6.42
C PHE A 91 -15.55 -13.40 6.66
N TYR A 92 -15.85 -14.23 7.65
CA TYR A 92 -15.10 -15.43 7.98
C TYR A 92 -15.80 -16.71 7.52
N LEU A 93 -16.91 -16.60 6.79
CA LEU A 93 -17.61 -17.71 6.15
C LEU A 93 -17.33 -17.74 4.65
N VAL A 94 -17.18 -18.93 4.08
CA VAL A 94 -17.06 -19.11 2.63
C VAL A 94 -18.45 -19.25 1.99
N THR A 95 -18.52 -19.17 0.65
CA THR A 95 -19.79 -19.18 -0.11
C THR A 95 -20.71 -20.35 0.25
N GLU A 96 -20.17 -21.56 0.39
CA GLU A 96 -20.95 -22.76 0.73
C GLU A 96 -21.55 -22.66 2.14
N GLU A 97 -20.77 -22.18 3.11
CA GLU A 97 -21.20 -21.99 4.50
C GLU A 97 -22.25 -20.89 4.61
N LEU A 98 -22.05 -19.77 3.90
CA LEU A 98 -23.06 -18.71 3.80
C LEU A 98 -24.36 -19.23 3.20
N THR A 99 -24.29 -20.04 2.15
CA THR A 99 -25.48 -20.64 1.54
C THR A 99 -26.22 -21.56 2.52
N LYS A 100 -25.48 -22.39 3.28
CA LYS A 100 -26.04 -23.23 4.35
C LYS A 100 -26.71 -22.38 5.43
N ALA A 101 -26.03 -21.33 5.92
CA ALA A 101 -26.55 -20.41 6.93
C ALA A 101 -27.81 -19.67 6.46
N ILE A 102 -27.83 -19.19 5.21
CA ILE A 102 -29.01 -18.53 4.62
C ILE A 102 -30.20 -19.49 4.57
N ASN A 103 -29.98 -20.75 4.18
CA ASN A 103 -31.06 -21.74 4.12
C ASN A 103 -31.56 -22.14 5.52
N ALA A 104 -30.66 -22.39 6.49
CA ALA A 104 -31.05 -22.65 7.88
C ALA A 104 -31.85 -21.49 8.48
N ARG A 105 -31.44 -20.24 8.18
CA ARG A 105 -32.16 -19.04 8.61
C ARG A 105 -33.59 -18.97 8.05
N LYS A 106 -33.85 -19.42 6.82
CA LYS A 106 -35.22 -19.45 6.26
C LYS A 106 -36.17 -20.29 7.11
N GLU A 107 -35.64 -21.30 7.80
CA GLU A 107 -36.36 -22.16 8.74
C GLU A 107 -36.25 -21.67 10.20
N ASN A 108 -35.71 -20.47 10.42
CA ASN A 108 -35.43 -19.87 11.73
C ASN A 108 -34.54 -20.76 12.63
N LYS A 109 -33.59 -21.49 12.02
CA LYS A 109 -32.67 -22.37 12.72
C LYS A 109 -31.25 -21.77 12.78
N PRO A 110 -30.56 -21.83 13.93
CA PRO A 110 -29.15 -21.51 14.02
C PRO A 110 -28.28 -22.59 13.36
N ILE A 111 -27.03 -22.23 13.08
CA ILE A 111 -25.93 -23.20 12.90
C ILE A 111 -24.90 -22.93 14.01
N PRO A 112 -25.03 -23.56 15.20
CA PRO A 112 -24.19 -23.25 16.35
C PRO A 112 -22.69 -23.47 16.12
N GLU A 113 -22.32 -24.42 15.24
CA GLU A 113 -20.91 -24.71 14.91
C GLU A 113 -20.19 -23.49 14.28
N TYR A 114 -20.92 -22.53 13.73
CA TYR A 114 -20.35 -21.34 13.08
C TYR A 114 -19.86 -20.29 14.07
N LEU A 115 -20.34 -20.29 15.31
CA LEU A 115 -19.82 -19.44 16.37
C LEU A 115 -18.34 -19.75 16.63
N GLN A 116 -18.00 -21.02 16.79
CA GLN A 116 -16.62 -21.45 16.99
C GLN A 116 -15.78 -21.28 15.72
N LEU A 117 -16.32 -21.69 14.56
CA LEU A 117 -15.61 -21.60 13.29
C LEU A 117 -15.16 -20.17 12.95
N THR A 118 -16.04 -19.18 13.12
CA THR A 118 -15.74 -17.78 12.83
C THR A 118 -14.71 -17.21 13.80
N ALA A 119 -14.80 -17.57 15.10
CA ALA A 119 -13.82 -17.19 16.10
C ALA A 119 -12.41 -17.74 15.79
N GLU A 120 -12.30 -19.03 15.44
CA GLU A 120 -11.04 -19.67 15.07
C GLU A 120 -10.41 -19.02 13.83
N ARG A 121 -11.23 -18.73 12.79
CA ARG A 121 -10.74 -18.06 11.58
C ARG A 121 -10.32 -16.62 11.82
N LYS A 122 -10.97 -15.93 12.75
CA LYS A 122 -10.57 -14.58 13.19
C LYS A 122 -9.22 -14.59 13.89
N GLU A 123 -9.01 -15.51 14.82
CA GLU A 123 -7.73 -15.70 15.48
C GLU A 123 -6.62 -16.08 14.48
N LEU A 124 -6.91 -17.01 13.57
CA LEU A 124 -5.97 -17.42 12.51
C LEU A 124 -5.58 -16.25 11.61
N ARG A 125 -6.52 -15.35 11.28
CA ARG A 125 -6.23 -14.13 10.52
C ARG A 125 -5.29 -13.21 11.27
N GLU A 126 -5.50 -12.97 12.57
CA GLU A 126 -4.61 -12.13 13.39
C GLU A 126 -3.22 -12.77 13.57
N ALA A 127 -3.13 -14.10 13.65
CA ALA A 127 -1.85 -14.80 13.62
C ALA A 127 -1.13 -14.60 12.28
N ARG A 128 -1.84 -14.71 11.15
CA ARG A 128 -1.25 -14.57 9.80
C ARG A 128 -0.76 -13.17 9.49
N LYS A 129 -1.34 -12.11 10.07
CA LYS A 129 -0.82 -10.73 9.92
C LYS A 129 0.62 -10.56 10.41
N ARG A 130 1.10 -11.46 11.28
CA ARG A 130 2.47 -11.46 11.80
C ARG A 130 3.47 -12.17 10.89
N LEU A 131 2.99 -12.87 9.86
CA LEU A 131 3.84 -13.58 8.91
C LEU A 131 4.33 -12.63 7.81
N HIS A 132 5.57 -12.83 7.37
CA HIS A 132 6.08 -12.25 6.14
C HIS A 132 5.71 -13.17 4.98
N PRO A 133 4.85 -12.74 4.03
CA PRO A 133 4.55 -13.55 2.86
C PRO A 133 5.79 -13.63 1.96
N PRO A 134 6.21 -14.83 1.52
CA PRO A 134 7.32 -14.97 0.59
C PRO A 134 6.94 -14.41 -0.79
N GLY A 135 7.93 -13.91 -1.54
CA GLY A 135 7.70 -13.41 -2.89
C GLY A 135 7.25 -14.50 -3.87
N THR A 136 7.67 -15.76 -3.65
CA THR A 136 7.35 -16.90 -4.52
C THR A 136 6.89 -18.10 -3.69
N ILE A 137 5.86 -18.82 -4.16
CA ILE A 137 5.34 -20.04 -3.54
C ILE A 137 5.18 -21.12 -4.62
N PRO A 138 5.71 -22.34 -4.43
CA PRO A 138 6.54 -22.79 -3.30
C PRO A 138 7.96 -22.17 -3.32
N GLU A 139 8.67 -22.21 -2.19
CA GLU A 139 9.97 -21.52 -2.02
C GLU A 139 11.01 -21.99 -3.04
N ASP A 140 11.05 -23.28 -3.38
CA ASP A 140 11.95 -23.86 -4.37
C ASP A 140 11.77 -23.28 -5.78
N ALA A 141 10.58 -22.75 -6.11
CA ALA A 141 10.33 -22.07 -7.37
C ALA A 141 11.04 -20.71 -7.49
N SER A 142 11.53 -20.13 -6.38
CA SER A 142 12.33 -18.90 -6.41
C SER A 142 13.68 -19.06 -7.10
N ASN A 143 14.13 -20.31 -7.29
CA ASN A 143 15.37 -20.63 -8.01
C ASN A 143 15.21 -20.52 -9.53
N ASN A 144 13.98 -20.50 -10.05
CA ASN A 144 13.71 -20.36 -11.47
C ASN A 144 13.56 -18.86 -11.83
N PRO A 145 14.48 -18.25 -12.60
CA PRO A 145 14.41 -16.83 -12.94
C PRO A 145 13.13 -16.41 -13.70
N GLY A 146 12.45 -17.35 -14.36
CA GLY A 146 11.19 -17.09 -15.08
C GLY A 146 9.95 -17.05 -14.18
N VAL A 147 10.06 -17.52 -12.93
CA VAL A 147 8.96 -17.61 -11.96
C VAL A 147 9.26 -16.82 -10.69
N ALA A 148 10.55 -16.64 -10.37
CA ALA A 148 11.02 -15.90 -9.22
C ALA A 148 10.47 -14.47 -9.25
N PHE A 149 9.59 -14.17 -8.29
CA PHE A 149 9.14 -12.82 -8.06
C PHE A 149 10.09 -12.14 -7.08
N LYS A 150 10.42 -10.87 -7.34
CA LYS A 150 11.28 -10.11 -6.42
C LYS A 150 10.58 -9.95 -5.08
N GLU A 151 11.31 -10.27 -4.01
CA GLU A 151 10.88 -9.98 -2.65
C GLU A 151 10.47 -8.50 -2.54
N THR A 152 9.29 -8.26 -1.98
CA THR A 152 8.75 -6.91 -1.77
C THR A 152 9.19 -6.32 -0.43
N GLN A 153 9.98 -7.08 0.33
CA GLN A 153 10.42 -6.80 1.68
C GLN A 153 11.86 -7.30 1.87
N VAL A 154 12.67 -6.56 2.63
CA VAL A 154 14.00 -6.98 3.05
C VAL A 154 13.92 -7.65 4.41
N LYS A 155 14.52 -8.84 4.55
CA LYS A 155 14.68 -9.49 5.86
C LYS A 155 15.80 -8.79 6.63
N ASN A 156 15.41 -7.98 7.60
CA ASN A 156 16.33 -7.24 8.46
C ASN A 156 16.78 -8.07 9.66
N ASP A 157 18.02 -7.84 10.13
CA ASP A 157 18.54 -8.43 11.36
C ASP A 157 17.79 -7.83 12.57
N PRO A 158 17.14 -8.67 13.42
CA PRO A 158 16.42 -8.19 14.60
C PRO A 158 17.28 -7.41 15.60
N SER A 159 18.60 -7.65 15.62
CA SER A 159 19.55 -7.04 16.56
C SER A 159 20.19 -5.73 16.05
N SER A 160 20.05 -5.43 14.76
CA SER A 160 20.64 -4.24 14.12
C SER A 160 19.72 -3.04 14.22
N ASP A 161 20.19 -1.91 14.74
CA ASP A 161 19.44 -0.63 14.73
C ASP A 161 19.21 -0.05 13.33
N ILE A 162 19.86 -0.61 12.30
CA ILE A 162 19.69 -0.23 10.91
C ILE A 162 18.67 -1.15 10.24
N LEU A 163 17.63 -0.53 9.67
CA LEU A 163 16.68 -1.17 8.77
C LEU A 163 17.00 -0.83 7.32
N ARG A 164 17.20 -1.86 6.50
CA ARG A 164 17.35 -1.78 5.06
C ARG A 164 16.01 -1.97 4.37
N GLY A 165 15.84 -1.28 3.25
CA GLY A 165 14.71 -1.41 2.35
C GLY A 165 15.12 -1.01 0.94
N ILE A 166 14.13 -0.73 0.11
CA ILE A 166 14.30 -0.28 -1.27
C ILE A 166 14.27 1.27 -1.25
N PRO A 167 15.36 1.95 -1.64
CA PRO A 167 15.34 3.40 -1.80
C PRO A 167 14.45 3.76 -3.00
N VAL A 168 13.52 4.70 -2.81
CA VAL A 168 12.56 5.08 -3.85
C VAL A 168 12.46 6.57 -4.12
N SER A 169 12.88 7.40 -3.17
CA SER A 169 12.95 8.84 -3.33
C SER A 169 14.21 9.36 -2.64
N PRO A 170 15.14 10.01 -3.38
CA PRO A 170 16.46 10.35 -2.89
C PRO A 170 16.45 11.44 -1.82
N GLY A 171 17.54 11.49 -1.05
CA GLY A 171 17.76 12.45 0.03
C GLY A 171 17.81 11.78 1.40
N THR A 172 18.11 12.58 2.43
CA THR A 172 18.25 12.11 3.80
C THR A 172 17.54 13.06 4.75
N VAL A 173 16.81 12.53 5.73
CA VAL A 173 16.08 13.32 6.73
C VAL A 173 16.10 12.62 8.08
N THR A 174 16.20 13.42 9.15
CA THR A 174 16.14 12.92 10.54
C THR A 174 15.09 13.69 11.33
N ASN A 175 13.96 13.04 11.64
CA ASN A 175 12.82 13.63 12.33
C ASN A 175 12.09 12.59 13.19
N PRO A 176 11.17 12.99 14.08
CA PRO A 176 10.26 12.07 14.79
C PRO A 176 9.42 11.24 13.81
N ALA A 177 9.08 10.01 14.18
CA ALA A 177 8.25 9.12 13.38
C ALA A 177 6.77 9.21 13.76
N SER A 178 5.89 9.48 12.80
CA SER A 178 4.46 9.23 12.92
C SER A 178 4.16 7.81 12.48
N LEU A 179 4.16 6.87 13.43
CA LEU A 179 3.69 5.50 13.20
C LEU A 179 2.16 5.49 13.09
N ILE A 180 1.65 5.08 11.93
CA ILE A 180 0.22 5.02 11.61
C ILE A 180 -0.06 3.64 11.02
N ASN A 181 -0.95 2.86 11.65
CA ASN A 181 -1.26 1.50 11.24
C ASN A 181 -2.49 1.41 10.34
N SER A 182 -3.42 2.35 10.47
CA SER A 182 -4.69 2.33 9.75
C SER A 182 -5.25 3.74 9.52
N PRO A 183 -6.21 3.90 8.58
CA PRO A 183 -6.90 5.16 8.35
C PRO A 183 -7.56 5.80 9.58
N THR A 184 -7.92 4.99 10.58
CA THR A 184 -8.48 5.46 11.84
C THR A 184 -7.47 6.18 12.74
N GLU A 185 -6.18 6.14 12.40
CA GLU A 185 -5.08 6.79 13.13
C GLU A 185 -4.46 7.95 12.35
N PHE A 186 -5.11 8.43 11.28
CA PHE A 186 -4.59 9.53 10.45
C PHE A 186 -4.41 10.84 11.23
N ASP A 187 -5.16 11.01 12.32
CA ASP A 187 -5.04 12.11 13.28
C ASP A 187 -3.72 12.10 14.06
N LYS A 188 -2.99 10.97 14.09
CA LYS A 188 -1.64 10.86 14.68
C LYS A 188 -0.55 11.43 13.78
N MET A 189 -0.87 11.86 12.56
CA MET A 189 0.14 12.46 11.68
C MET A 189 0.57 13.82 12.22
N GLU A 190 1.86 13.98 12.47
CA GLU A 190 2.44 15.24 12.94
C GLU A 190 3.07 16.01 11.78
N GLN A 191 3.13 17.33 11.88
CA GLN A 191 3.80 18.17 10.89
C GLN A 191 5.31 17.91 10.90
N ASP A 192 5.90 17.78 9.72
CA ASP A 192 7.34 17.57 9.48
C ASP A 192 7.89 16.28 10.12
N SER A 193 7.04 15.28 10.35
CA SER A 193 7.44 13.97 10.86
C SER A 193 7.65 12.95 9.73
N ILE A 194 8.27 11.82 10.04
CA ILE A 194 8.46 10.71 9.09
C ILE A 194 7.26 9.78 9.20
N LEU A 195 6.53 9.61 8.09
CA LEU A 195 5.40 8.69 8.01
C LEU A 195 5.92 7.24 8.02
N VAL A 196 5.54 6.46 9.03
CA VAL A 196 5.86 5.03 9.14
C VAL A 196 4.55 4.23 9.11
N CYS A 197 4.40 3.34 8.14
CA CYS A 197 3.19 2.53 8.00
C CYS A 197 3.46 1.21 7.27
N SER A 198 2.55 0.24 7.35
CA SER A 198 2.78 -1.05 6.67
C SER A 198 2.78 -0.90 5.14
N MET A 199 1.79 -0.20 4.59
CA MET A 199 1.65 0.08 3.17
C MET A 199 0.78 1.32 2.97
N THR A 200 1.05 2.11 1.93
CA THR A 200 0.22 3.25 1.53
C THR A 200 -0.72 2.87 0.39
N ASN A 201 -1.89 3.50 0.36
CA ASN A 201 -2.81 3.50 -0.79
C ASN A 201 -3.27 4.95 -1.07
N PRO A 202 -4.09 5.23 -2.10
CA PRO A 202 -4.53 6.59 -2.42
C PRO A 202 -5.17 7.37 -1.25
N ALA A 203 -5.78 6.69 -0.27
CA ALA A 203 -6.34 7.34 0.91
C ALA A 203 -5.28 7.95 1.85
N TRP A 204 -4.01 7.54 1.74
CA TRP A 204 -2.89 8.05 2.54
C TRP A 204 -2.29 9.33 1.97
N THR A 205 -2.58 9.67 0.72
CA THR A 205 -2.01 10.84 0.02
C THR A 205 -2.11 12.15 0.82
N PRO A 206 -3.20 12.45 1.56
CA PRO A 206 -3.26 13.67 2.37
C PRO A 206 -2.15 13.77 3.43
N LEU A 207 -1.66 12.64 3.95
CA LEU A 207 -0.60 12.63 4.97
C LEU A 207 0.76 13.06 4.42
N PHE A 208 1.00 12.91 3.11
CA PHE A 208 2.28 13.26 2.49
C PHE A 208 2.56 14.76 2.52
N ALA A 209 1.52 15.59 2.60
CA ALA A 209 1.68 17.03 2.77
C ALA A 209 2.30 17.42 4.12
N HIS A 210 2.13 16.56 5.14
CA HIS A 210 2.67 16.75 6.49
C HIS A 210 3.99 16.00 6.70
N ALA A 211 4.27 15.00 5.86
CA ALA A 211 5.43 14.13 6.02
C ALA A 211 6.72 14.80 5.54
N SER A 212 7.81 14.64 6.30
CA SER A 212 9.18 14.97 5.87
C SER A 212 9.92 13.78 5.24
N GLY A 213 9.39 12.56 5.41
CA GLY A 213 9.93 11.32 4.86
C GLY A 213 8.93 10.17 4.94
N LEU A 214 9.19 9.07 4.24
CA LEU A 214 8.33 7.89 4.19
C LEU A 214 9.13 6.60 4.48
N VAL A 215 8.58 5.77 5.36
CA VAL A 215 9.04 4.40 5.58
C VAL A 215 7.87 3.44 5.50
N THR A 216 7.98 2.38 4.68
CA THR A 216 6.97 1.32 4.66
C THR A 216 7.54 -0.08 4.81
N ASP A 217 6.77 -0.97 5.42
CA ASP A 217 7.11 -2.40 5.50
C ASP A 217 7.01 -3.06 4.13
N MET A 218 5.99 -2.68 3.36
CA MET A 218 5.69 -3.19 2.02
C MET A 218 5.73 -2.07 1.00
N GLY A 219 6.30 -2.38 -0.17
CA GLY A 219 6.24 -1.49 -1.31
C GLY A 219 7.30 -1.81 -2.35
N GLY A 220 7.11 -1.28 -3.56
CA GLY A 220 8.09 -1.38 -4.62
C GLY A 220 8.36 0.00 -5.23
N ILE A 221 9.39 0.10 -6.06
CA ILE A 221 9.83 1.36 -6.69
C ILE A 221 8.75 2.05 -7.53
N LEU A 222 7.75 1.29 -8.00
CA LEU A 222 6.59 1.79 -8.77
C LEU A 222 5.29 1.78 -7.96
N GLY A 223 5.33 1.52 -6.66
CA GLY A 223 4.16 1.57 -5.80
C GLY A 223 3.63 2.99 -5.59
N HIS A 224 2.38 3.11 -5.12
CA HIS A 224 1.72 4.39 -4.84
C HIS A 224 2.61 5.31 -3.98
N GLY A 225 3.00 4.85 -2.79
CA GLY A 225 3.82 5.65 -1.87
C GLY A 225 5.15 6.09 -2.45
N SER A 226 5.78 5.27 -3.29
CA SER A 226 7.04 5.58 -3.97
C SER A 226 6.89 6.67 -5.04
N ILE A 227 5.75 6.69 -5.74
CA ILE A 227 5.45 7.75 -6.72
C ILE A 227 5.14 9.05 -5.99
N VAL A 228 4.23 9.01 -5.02
CA VAL A 228 3.82 10.20 -4.27
C VAL A 228 5.01 10.78 -3.48
N ALA A 229 5.88 9.96 -2.87
CA ALA A 229 7.08 10.47 -2.20
C ALA A 229 7.99 11.28 -3.14
N ARG A 230 8.18 10.83 -4.38
CA ARG A 230 8.97 11.56 -5.39
C ARG A 230 8.30 12.84 -5.85
N GLU A 231 6.97 12.83 -5.99
CA GLU A 231 6.19 14.02 -6.35
C GLU A 231 6.25 15.09 -5.26
N TYR A 232 6.19 14.69 -4.00
CA TYR A 232 6.37 15.57 -2.85
C TYR A 232 7.85 15.94 -2.61
N GLY A 233 8.77 15.13 -3.14
CA GLY A 233 10.21 15.30 -3.01
C GLY A 233 10.72 14.97 -1.63
N ILE A 234 10.06 14.07 -0.90
CA ILE A 234 10.47 13.62 0.43
C ILE A 234 11.32 12.36 0.33
N PRO A 235 12.38 12.18 1.15
CA PRO A 235 13.15 10.95 1.21
C PRO A 235 12.28 9.75 1.57
N ALA A 236 12.46 8.61 0.89
CA ALA A 236 11.62 7.45 1.12
C ALA A 236 12.35 6.12 0.93
N VAL A 237 12.08 5.20 1.86
CA VAL A 237 12.50 3.80 1.84
C VAL A 237 11.29 2.91 2.04
N VAL A 238 11.04 1.96 1.13
CA VAL A 238 9.91 1.03 1.21
C VAL A 238 10.38 -0.40 1.31
N GLY A 239 9.50 -1.33 1.67
CA GLY A 239 9.88 -2.75 1.69
C GLY A 239 10.85 -3.08 2.82
N THR A 240 10.75 -2.43 3.97
CA THR A 240 11.62 -2.71 5.15
C THR A 240 11.20 -3.97 5.92
N GLY A 241 10.00 -4.50 5.64
CA GLY A 241 9.40 -5.67 6.29
C GLY A 241 8.90 -5.46 7.72
N THR A 242 9.69 -4.79 8.57
CA THR A 242 9.48 -4.76 10.04
C THR A 242 9.56 -3.37 10.67
N SER A 243 9.54 -2.29 9.89
CA SER A 243 9.59 -0.92 10.42
C SER A 243 8.44 -0.61 11.39
N THR A 244 7.21 -1.04 11.11
CA THR A 244 6.06 -0.77 11.99
C THR A 244 6.13 -1.49 13.33
N GLN A 245 6.90 -2.58 13.41
CA GLN A 245 7.09 -3.37 14.63
C GLN A 245 8.24 -2.84 15.48
N ARG A 246 9.18 -2.12 14.86
CA ARG A 246 10.45 -1.71 15.47
C ARG A 246 10.53 -0.24 15.81
N VAL A 247 9.86 0.61 15.02
CA VAL A 247 9.80 2.05 15.25
C VAL A 247 8.60 2.36 16.14
N LYS A 248 8.81 3.20 17.16
CA LYS A 248 7.73 3.73 18.00
C LYS A 248 7.29 5.09 17.49
N HIS A 249 6.01 5.40 17.70
CA HIS A 249 5.49 6.75 17.46
C HIS A 249 6.29 7.78 18.27
N GLY A 250 6.64 8.91 17.66
CA GLY A 250 7.48 9.98 18.22
C GLY A 250 8.99 9.66 18.26
N GLN A 251 9.42 8.44 17.91
CA GLN A 251 10.83 8.08 17.90
C GLN A 251 11.57 8.83 16.80
N LYS A 252 12.69 9.47 17.15
CA LYS A 252 13.54 10.12 16.16
C LYS A 252 14.28 9.06 15.33
N ILE A 253 14.06 9.07 14.03
CA ILE A 253 14.70 8.14 13.08
C ILE A 253 15.35 8.91 11.93
N THR A 254 16.32 8.28 11.27
CA THR A 254 16.92 8.80 10.04
C THR A 254 16.47 7.93 8.87
N VAL A 255 15.98 8.57 7.81
CA VAL A 255 15.67 7.92 6.54
C VAL A 255 16.68 8.37 5.51
N ASP A 256 17.34 7.41 4.87
CA ASP A 256 18.25 7.62 3.75
C ASP A 256 17.67 6.93 2.51
N GLY A 257 17.20 7.74 1.55
CA GLY A 257 16.52 7.27 0.35
C GLY A 257 17.41 7.15 -0.88
N ASN A 258 18.73 7.16 -0.70
CA ASN A 258 19.72 7.04 -1.79
C ASN A 258 20.08 5.59 -2.14
#